data_AF-A0A968ZHD4-F1
#
_entry.id   AF-A0A968ZHD4-F1
#
_cell.length_a   1.000
_cell.length_b   1.000
_cell.length_c   1.000
_cell.angle_alpha   90.00
_cell.angle_beta   90.00
_cell.angle_gamma   90.00
#
_symmetry.space_group_name_H-M   'P 1'
#
loop_
_entity.id
_entity.type
_entity.pdbx_description
1 polymer ?
#
loop_
_entity_poly.entity_id
_entity_poly.type
_entity_poly.pdbx_seq_one_letter_code
_entity_poly.pdbx_strand_id
1 'polypeptide(L)'
;MKKYLFLPLALVAFVFAACDREDDTDEDVNAQEEVSATQDDVLADDLADEDVQLADQSRQSVNEGGKARTAADTVVITANANTKVVTIDFGTGFTGPYGRTRSGKMFVTYGGAFNDSAANRTITFETIKCRAVA
;
A
#
# COMPACT_ATOMS: atom_id res chain seq x y z
N MET A 1 -42.84 -23.80 -66.00
CA MET A 1 -44.22 -23.79 -65.46
C MET A 1 -44.15 -23.52 -63.97
N LYS A 2 -44.90 -22.52 -63.50
CA LYS A 2 -45.04 -22.15 -62.08
C LYS A 2 -45.56 -23.34 -61.27
N LYS A 3 -45.05 -23.49 -60.04
CA LYS A 3 -45.79 -24.02 -58.88
C LYS A 3 -45.03 -23.62 -57.61
N TYR A 4 -45.34 -22.43 -57.12
CA TYR A 4 -45.11 -22.07 -55.72
C TYR A 4 -46.23 -22.72 -54.90
N LEU A 5 -45.85 -23.48 -53.87
CA LEU A 5 -46.77 -24.04 -52.89
C LEU A 5 -46.23 -23.71 -51.49
N PHE A 6 -46.86 -22.70 -50.87
CA PHE A 6 -47.11 -22.51 -49.42
C PHE A 6 -46.01 -22.81 -48.37
N LEU A 7 -45.47 -21.72 -47.77
CA LEU A 7 -45.54 -21.28 -46.34
C LEU A 7 -45.46 -22.34 -45.20
N PRO A 8 -44.85 -22.13 -44.00
CA PRO A 8 -44.23 -20.93 -43.37
C PRO A 8 -42.81 -21.15 -42.78
N LEU A 9 -42.01 -20.08 -42.63
CA LEU A 9 -41.05 -20.01 -41.51
C LEU A 9 -40.80 -18.55 -41.11
N ALA A 10 -41.79 -17.99 -40.41
CA ALA A 10 -41.61 -16.81 -39.60
C ALA A 10 -40.80 -17.20 -38.36
N LEU A 11 -39.47 -17.08 -38.40
CA LEU A 11 -38.64 -17.01 -37.19
C LEU A 11 -37.19 -16.56 -37.48
N VAL A 12 -36.98 -15.36 -38.03
CA VAL A 12 -35.69 -14.67 -37.89
C VAL A 12 -35.97 -13.18 -37.74
N ALA A 13 -36.43 -12.78 -36.57
CA ALA A 13 -36.40 -11.40 -36.11
C ALA A 13 -35.87 -11.43 -34.67
N PHE A 14 -35.02 -10.47 -34.34
CA PHE A 14 -34.25 -10.30 -33.09
C PHE A 14 -32.86 -10.96 -33.03
N VAL A 15 -31.93 -10.47 -33.85
CA VAL A 15 -30.52 -10.40 -33.43
C VAL A 15 -29.85 -9.10 -33.92
N PHE A 16 -30.47 -7.93 -33.72
CA PHE A 16 -29.77 -6.64 -33.84
C PHE A 16 -30.39 -5.62 -32.88
N ALA A 17 -30.27 -5.86 -31.57
CA ALA A 17 -30.25 -4.77 -30.60
C ALA A 17 -28.86 -4.14 -30.66
N ALA A 18 -28.62 -3.33 -31.69
CA ALA A 18 -27.56 -2.35 -31.66
C ALA A 18 -27.98 -1.30 -30.61
N CYS A 19 -27.26 -1.22 -29.50
CA CYS A 19 -27.35 -0.06 -28.62
C CYS A 19 -26.75 1.13 -29.39
N ASP A 20 -27.65 1.96 -29.86
CA ASP A 20 -27.43 3.34 -30.25
C ASP A 20 -26.83 4.08 -29.03
N ARG A 21 -25.66 4.68 -29.19
CA ARG A 21 -25.03 5.51 -28.14
C ARG A 21 -25.08 6.95 -28.59
N GLU A 22 -26.21 7.59 -28.28
CA GLU A 22 -26.35 9.04 -28.29
C GLU A 22 -27.12 9.42 -27.02
N ASP A 23 -26.39 9.91 -26.02
CA ASP A 23 -26.95 10.72 -24.95
C ASP A 23 -25.91 11.80 -24.61
N ASP A 24 -26.17 12.99 -25.15
CA ASP A 24 -25.58 14.24 -24.68
C ASP A 24 -26.18 14.56 -23.31
N THR A 25 -25.42 14.31 -22.25
CA THR A 25 -25.62 14.97 -20.96
C THR A 25 -24.26 15.46 -20.46
N ASP A 26 -24.04 16.78 -20.58
CA ASP A 26 -23.08 17.53 -19.76
C ASP A 26 -23.41 17.28 -18.28
N GLU A 27 -22.57 16.53 -17.55
CA GLU A 27 -22.25 16.75 -16.13
C GLU A 27 -20.93 16.03 -15.78
N ASP A 28 -19.87 16.86 -15.67
CA ASP A 28 -18.76 16.78 -14.70
C ASP A 28 -18.37 15.38 -14.20
N VAL A 29 -17.83 14.54 -15.09
CA VAL A 29 -17.13 13.31 -14.68
C VAL A 29 -15.75 13.69 -14.15
N ASN A 30 -15.71 14.17 -12.91
CA ASN A 30 -14.82 13.65 -11.88
C ASN A 30 -13.37 13.31 -12.31
N ALA A 31 -12.69 14.27 -12.94
CA ALA A 31 -11.24 14.19 -13.15
C ALA A 31 -10.45 14.35 -11.83
N GLN A 32 -11.13 14.63 -10.70
CA GLN A 32 -10.51 14.82 -9.39
C GLN A 32 -10.34 13.50 -8.62
N GLU A 33 -11.25 12.53 -8.73
CA GLU A 33 -11.07 11.23 -8.05
C GLU A 33 -9.99 10.35 -8.70
N GLU A 34 -9.84 10.33 -10.04
CA GLU A 34 -8.75 9.55 -10.67
C GLU A 34 -7.35 10.13 -10.38
N VAL A 35 -7.24 11.47 -10.33
CA VAL A 35 -5.99 12.16 -9.99
C VAL A 35 -5.69 12.07 -8.49
N SER A 36 -6.72 11.96 -7.62
CA SER A 36 -6.54 11.67 -6.19
C SER A 36 -6.06 10.23 -5.98
N ALA A 37 -6.70 9.24 -6.60
CA ALA A 37 -6.31 7.83 -6.47
C ALA A 37 -4.85 7.60 -6.92
N THR A 38 -4.44 8.23 -8.02
CA THR A 38 -3.05 8.11 -8.50
C THR A 38 -2.04 8.79 -7.56
N GLN A 39 -2.38 9.94 -6.98
CA GLN A 39 -1.51 10.61 -6.00
C GLN A 39 -1.45 9.86 -4.67
N ASP A 40 -2.58 9.33 -4.20
CA ASP A 40 -2.66 8.53 -2.99
C ASP A 40 -1.88 7.22 -3.12
N ASP A 41 -1.91 6.58 -4.31
CA ASP A 41 -1.09 5.41 -4.62
C ASP A 41 0.41 5.72 -4.62
N VAL A 42 0.84 6.83 -5.23
CA VAL A 42 2.25 7.26 -5.21
C VAL A 42 2.71 7.58 -3.77
N LEU A 43 1.87 8.25 -2.98
CA LEU A 43 2.17 8.54 -1.58
C LEU A 43 2.24 7.26 -0.72
N ALA A 44 1.41 6.27 -1.02
CA ALA A 44 1.42 4.98 -0.33
C ALA A 44 2.68 4.16 -0.67
N ASP A 45 3.11 4.17 -1.94
CA ASP A 45 4.34 3.52 -2.39
C ASP A 45 5.58 4.15 -1.72
N ASP A 46 5.65 5.48 -1.71
CA ASP A 46 6.71 6.22 -1.01
C ASP A 46 6.78 5.88 0.49
N LEU A 47 5.63 5.68 1.14
CA LEU A 47 5.57 5.31 2.55
C LEU A 47 6.07 3.88 2.79
N ALA A 48 5.69 2.94 1.91
CA ALA A 48 6.15 1.56 2.00
C ALA A 48 7.67 1.45 1.82
N ASP A 49 8.23 2.17 0.86
CA ASP A 49 9.67 2.24 0.61
C ASP A 49 10.44 2.85 1.79
N GLU A 50 9.90 3.91 2.40
CA GLU A 50 10.48 4.48 3.61
C GLU A 50 10.45 3.52 4.79
N ASP A 51 9.34 2.81 5.00
CA ASP A 51 9.21 1.88 6.12
C ASP A 51 10.17 0.69 5.97
N VAL A 52 10.42 0.26 4.72
CA VAL A 52 11.47 -0.70 4.39
C VAL A 52 12.87 -0.15 4.72
N GLN A 53 13.20 1.08 4.30
CA GLN A 53 14.50 1.68 4.62
C GLN A 53 14.68 1.86 6.13
N LEU A 54 13.61 2.23 6.84
CA LEU A 54 13.63 2.40 8.30
C LEU A 54 13.83 1.07 9.03
N ALA A 55 13.21 -0.01 8.53
CA ALA A 55 13.47 -1.35 9.02
C ALA A 55 14.96 -1.72 8.85
N ASP A 56 15.56 -1.42 7.70
CA ASP A 56 16.97 -1.71 7.44
C ASP A 56 17.94 -0.87 8.29
N GLN A 57 17.66 0.43 8.46
CA GLN A 57 18.44 1.30 9.34
C GLN A 57 18.35 0.87 10.80
N SER A 58 17.15 0.55 11.27
CA SER A 58 16.94 0.13 12.66
C SER A 58 17.69 -1.16 12.98
N ARG A 59 17.70 -2.12 12.04
CA ARG A 59 18.49 -3.35 12.13
C ARG A 59 19.98 -3.08 12.20
N GLN A 60 20.51 -2.13 11.43
CA GLN A 60 21.93 -1.74 11.51
C GLN A 60 22.29 -1.05 12.83
N SER A 61 21.32 -0.40 13.46
CA SER A 61 21.54 0.31 14.73
C SER A 61 21.59 -0.59 15.96
N VAL A 62 21.15 -1.85 15.85
CA VAL A 62 20.97 -2.76 16.99
C VAL A 62 21.52 -4.15 16.70
N ASN A 63 22.28 -4.71 17.64
CA ASN A 63 22.71 -6.11 17.57
C ASN A 63 21.58 -7.07 18.01
N GLU A 64 21.68 -8.35 17.67
CA GLU A 64 20.73 -9.37 18.13
C GLU A 64 20.60 -9.37 19.66
N GLY A 65 19.37 -9.25 20.17
CA GLY A 65 19.11 -9.14 21.62
C GLY A 65 19.41 -7.77 22.23
N GLY A 66 19.81 -6.79 21.42
CA GLY A 66 20.23 -5.47 21.85
C GLY A 66 19.11 -4.43 21.92
N LYS A 67 19.48 -3.24 22.42
CA LYS A 67 18.67 -2.03 22.37
C LYS A 67 19.50 -0.87 21.86
N ALA A 68 18.89 -0.03 21.04
CA ALA A 68 19.47 1.20 20.52
C ALA A 68 18.49 2.35 20.66
N ARG A 69 19.02 3.57 20.66
CA ARG A 69 18.24 4.81 20.69
C ARG A 69 18.78 5.78 19.65
N THR A 70 17.91 6.61 19.10
CA THR A 70 18.33 7.71 18.24
C THR A 70 19.04 8.78 19.07
N ALA A 71 19.81 9.67 18.42
CA ALA A 71 20.54 10.74 19.10
C ALA A 71 19.65 11.70 19.92
N ALA A 72 18.34 11.74 19.62
CA ALA A 72 17.34 12.51 20.36
C ALA A 72 16.68 11.73 21.51
N ASP A 73 17.05 10.46 21.74
CA ASP A 73 16.46 9.54 22.72
C ASP A 73 14.94 9.31 22.61
N THR A 74 14.32 9.78 21.53
CA THR A 74 12.86 9.69 21.31
C THR A 74 12.41 8.37 20.70
N VAL A 75 13.29 7.71 19.95
CA VAL A 75 12.99 6.43 19.30
C VAL A 75 13.76 5.33 19.99
N VAL A 76 13.04 4.29 20.42
CA VAL A 76 13.62 3.11 21.06
C VAL A 76 13.56 1.94 20.10
N ILE A 77 14.71 1.35 19.81
CA ILE A 77 14.83 0.18 18.94
C ILE A 77 15.23 -1.00 19.81
N THR A 78 14.45 -2.08 19.76
CA THR A 78 14.71 -3.31 20.54
C THR A 78 14.69 -4.51 19.62
N ALA A 79 15.77 -5.31 19.61
CA ALA A 79 15.82 -6.57 18.89
C ALA A 79 15.64 -7.74 19.86
N ASN A 80 14.67 -8.60 19.59
CA ASN A 80 14.46 -9.83 20.35
C ASN A 80 14.85 -11.05 19.52
N ALA A 81 16.01 -11.63 19.86
CA ALA A 81 16.56 -12.78 19.14
C ALA A 81 15.64 -14.01 19.17
N ASN A 82 14.89 -14.21 20.26
CA ASN A 82 14.04 -15.38 20.45
C ASN A 82 12.79 -15.33 19.57
N THR A 83 12.16 -14.16 19.46
CA THR A 83 10.96 -13.97 18.66
C THR A 83 11.27 -13.57 17.23
N LYS A 84 12.53 -13.25 16.92
CA LYS A 84 12.98 -12.71 15.62
C LYS A 84 12.28 -11.40 15.23
N VAL A 85 12.00 -10.55 16.24
CA VAL A 85 11.30 -9.28 16.05
C VAL A 85 12.20 -8.11 16.41
N VAL A 86 12.30 -7.12 15.52
CA VAL A 86 12.76 -5.76 15.85
C VAL A 86 11.54 -4.88 16.10
N THR A 87 11.49 -4.25 17.26
CA THR A 87 10.49 -3.24 17.62
C THR A 87 11.13 -1.86 17.53
N ILE A 88 10.47 -0.97 16.79
CA ILE A 88 10.81 0.45 16.72
C ILE A 88 9.65 1.21 17.36
N ASP A 89 9.91 1.86 18.48
CA ASP A 89 8.95 2.67 19.21
C ASP A 89 9.25 4.15 18.98
N PHE A 90 8.36 4.83 18.27
CA PHE A 90 8.47 6.26 17.96
C PHE A 90 7.95 7.15 19.09
N GLY A 91 7.42 6.57 20.16
CA GLY A 91 6.84 7.29 21.28
C GLY A 91 5.70 8.21 20.83
N THR A 92 5.74 9.46 21.31
CA THR A 92 4.71 10.48 21.05
C THR A 92 4.85 11.18 19.70
N GLY A 93 5.96 10.97 18.99
CA GLY A 93 6.23 11.66 17.73
C GLY A 93 7.72 11.79 17.47
N PHE A 94 8.16 11.27 16.34
CA PHE A 94 9.51 11.42 15.82
C PHE A 94 9.47 11.87 14.36
N THR A 95 10.10 13.00 14.08
CA THR A 95 10.32 13.45 12.70
C THR A 95 11.57 12.79 12.16
N GLY A 96 11.37 11.85 11.24
CA GLY A 96 12.47 11.16 10.58
C GLY A 96 13.18 12.04 9.55
N PRO A 97 14.27 11.53 8.94
CA PRO A 97 15.05 12.24 7.93
C PRO A 97 14.23 12.60 6.68
N TYR A 98 13.11 11.91 6.45
CA TYR A 98 12.19 12.15 5.33
C TYR A 98 11.13 13.24 5.61
N GLY A 99 11.27 14.01 6.69
CA GLY A 99 10.33 15.10 7.01
C GLY A 99 8.94 14.62 7.42
N ARG A 100 8.78 13.33 7.76
CA ARG A 100 7.52 12.76 8.23
C ARG A 100 7.58 12.50 9.73
N THR A 101 6.54 12.95 10.44
CA THR A 101 6.38 12.70 11.88
C THR A 101 5.61 11.40 12.08
N ARG A 102 6.25 10.42 12.70
CA ARG A 102 5.68 9.11 13.04
C ARG A 102 5.47 8.99 14.55
N SER A 103 4.36 8.40 14.97
CA SER A 103 4.09 8.03 16.37
C SER A 103 3.49 6.63 16.44
N GLY A 104 3.66 5.92 17.56
CA GLY A 104 3.28 4.52 17.70
C GLY A 104 4.46 3.56 17.51
N LYS A 105 4.18 2.32 17.10
CA LYS A 105 5.20 1.26 17.00
C LYS A 105 5.19 0.57 15.64
N MET A 106 6.38 0.25 15.16
CA MET A 106 6.61 -0.64 14.03
C MET A 106 7.30 -1.92 14.51
N PHE A 107 6.82 -3.07 14.01
CA PHE A 107 7.41 -4.37 14.28
C PHE A 107 7.90 -4.97 12.97
N VAL A 108 9.14 -5.42 12.96
CA VAL A 108 9.75 -6.09 11.82
C VAL A 108 10.08 -7.52 12.23
N THR A 109 9.34 -8.47 11.70
CA THR A 109 9.53 -9.91 11.96
C THR A 109 10.38 -10.50 10.85
N TYR A 110 11.45 -11.20 11.21
CA TYR A 110 12.34 -11.88 10.27
C TYR A 110 12.06 -13.38 10.24
N GLY A 111 11.88 -13.94 9.04
CA GLY A 111 11.80 -15.40 8.86
C GLY A 111 13.15 -16.11 9.02
N GLY A 112 14.25 -15.39 8.75
CA GLY A 112 15.63 -15.89 8.75
C GLY A 112 16.45 -15.43 9.96
N ALA A 113 17.75 -15.25 9.74
CA ALA A 113 18.65 -14.57 10.70
C ALA A 113 18.47 -13.05 10.58
N PHE A 114 18.73 -12.28 11.64
CA PHE A 114 18.61 -10.81 11.61
C PHE A 114 19.64 -10.15 10.68
N ASN A 115 20.72 -10.85 10.39
CA ASN A 115 21.82 -10.30 9.59
C ASN A 115 21.69 -10.61 8.10
N ASP A 116 20.66 -11.36 7.74
CA ASP A 116 20.40 -11.79 6.37
C ASP A 116 19.45 -10.81 5.67
N SER A 117 20.02 -10.00 4.78
CA SER A 117 19.24 -9.06 3.97
C SER A 117 18.32 -9.74 2.95
N ALA A 118 18.53 -11.03 2.66
CA ALA A 118 17.66 -11.81 1.78
C ALA A 118 16.54 -12.55 2.54
N ALA A 119 16.52 -12.46 3.88
CA ALA A 119 15.47 -13.08 4.66
C ALA A 119 14.12 -12.41 4.42
N ASN A 120 13.06 -13.23 4.29
CA ASN A 120 11.70 -12.71 4.21
C ASN A 120 11.36 -11.95 5.51
N ARG A 121 10.70 -10.80 5.37
CA ARG A 121 10.34 -9.92 6.48
C ARG A 121 8.88 -9.53 6.41
N THR A 122 8.26 -9.41 7.58
CA THR A 122 6.90 -8.90 7.73
C THR A 122 6.96 -7.67 8.59
N ILE A 123 6.51 -6.54 8.03
CA ILE A 123 6.38 -5.27 8.75
C ILE A 123 4.94 -5.13 9.20
N THR A 124 4.72 -4.90 10.49
CA THR A 124 3.40 -4.63 11.06
C THR A 124 3.45 -3.39 11.94
N PHE A 125 2.28 -2.78 12.12
CA PHE A 125 2.15 -1.51 12.80
C PHE A 125 1.15 -1.61 13.94
N GLU A 126 1.45 -0.96 15.06
CA GLU A 126 0.53 -0.79 16.18
C GLU A 126 0.31 0.68 16.46
N THR A 127 -0.95 1.11 16.32
CA THR A 127 -1.40 2.49 16.56
C THR A 127 -0.53 3.52 15.84
N ILE A 128 -0.04 3.19 14.64
CA ILE A 128 0.86 4.09 13.92
C ILE A 128 0.09 5.28 13.35
N LYS A 129 0.65 6.48 13.51
CA LYS A 129 0.18 7.69 12.84
C LYS A 129 1.35 8.35 12.14
N CYS A 130 1.19 8.61 10.86
CA CYS A 130 2.17 9.30 10.03
C CYS A 130 1.57 10.64 9.55
N ARG A 131 2.35 11.71 9.63
CA ARG A 131 1.97 13.03 9.10
C ARG A 131 3.17 13.65 8.40
N ALA A 132 2.98 14.13 7.18
CA ALA A 132 3.98 14.94 6.48
C ALA A 132 4.13 16.31 7.17
N VAL A 133 5.37 16.77 7.35
CA VAL A 133 5.65 18.15 7.77
C VAL A 133 5.51 19.04 6.54
N ALA A 134 4.60 20.02 6.63
CA ALA A 134 4.35 21.02 5.59
C ALA A 134 5.46 22.07 5.52
#